data_AF-A0ABD5NAF6-F1
#
_entry.id   AF-A0ABD5NAF6-F1
#
_cell.length_a   1.000
_cell.length_b   1.000
_cell.length_c   1.000
_cell.angle_alpha   90.00
_cell.angle_beta   90.00
_cell.angle_gamma   90.00
#
_symmetry.space_group_name_H-M   'P 1'
#
loop_
_entity.id
_entity.type
_entity.pdbx_description
1 polymer ?
#
loop_
_entity_poly.entity_id
_entity_poly.type
_entity_poly.pdbx_seq_one_letter_code
_entity_poly.pdbx_strand_id
1 'polypeptide(L)'
;MKHYYVKKAGQSKKHRECFDALASRNNTILIRYPKSPQARRFITREDERIIEDMTKGRIFFDYMNLTDELSHFSPSNHLNDRGAILLSQSLAEDLRDAGYG
;
A
#
# COMPACT_ATOMS: atom_id res chain seq x y z
N MET A 1 -18.26 5.51 -1.38
CA MET A 1 -16.90 5.93 -0.96
C MET A 1 -16.05 6.09 -2.21
N LYS A 2 -15.14 7.07 -2.27
CA LYS A 2 -14.22 7.23 -3.43
C LYS A 2 -12.92 6.50 -3.11
N HIS A 3 -12.53 5.57 -3.98
CA HIS A 3 -11.25 4.86 -3.89
C HIS A 3 -10.17 5.66 -4.64
N TYR A 4 -9.04 5.94 -4.00
CA TYR A 4 -7.91 6.65 -4.61
C TYR A 4 -6.73 5.68 -4.76
N TYR A 5 -6.33 5.40 -6.00
CA TYR A 5 -5.19 4.53 -6.31
C TYR A 5 -3.91 5.33 -6.50
N VAL A 6 -2.79 4.83 -5.98
CA VAL A 6 -1.51 5.56 -6.04
C VAL A 6 -0.42 4.64 -6.59
N LYS A 7 0.01 4.94 -7.82
CA LYS A 7 1.16 4.36 -8.50
C LYS A 7 2.37 5.29 -8.30
N LYS A 8 3.55 4.77 -7.92
CA LYS A 8 4.79 5.58 -7.82
C LYS A 8 5.68 5.39 -9.05
N ALA A 9 5.73 6.43 -9.89
CA ALA A 9 6.89 7.01 -10.58
C ALA A 9 6.39 8.27 -11.33
N GLY A 10 6.86 9.47 -10.97
CA GLY A 10 6.53 10.72 -11.67
C GLY A 10 5.24 11.44 -11.22
N GLN A 11 5.11 11.80 -9.93
CA GLN A 11 3.98 12.62 -9.49
C GLN A 11 4.21 14.12 -9.70
N SER A 12 3.27 14.75 -10.41
CA SER A 12 3.10 16.21 -10.48
C SER A 12 2.81 16.79 -9.09
N LYS A 13 3.22 18.05 -8.84
CA LYS A 13 2.95 18.81 -7.59
C LYS A 13 1.54 18.62 -7.00
N LYS A 14 0.51 18.60 -7.85
CA LYS A 14 -0.91 18.40 -7.47
C LYS A 14 -1.21 17.06 -6.76
N HIS A 15 -0.50 15.99 -7.09
CA HIS A 15 -0.72 14.70 -6.44
C HIS A 15 -0.12 14.66 -5.04
N ARG A 16 1.03 15.32 -4.83
CA ARG A 16 1.65 15.48 -3.50
C ARG A 16 0.74 16.28 -2.57
N GLU A 17 0.17 17.37 -3.07
CA GLU A 17 -0.80 18.20 -2.33
C GLU A 17 -2.07 17.40 -1.93
N CYS A 18 -2.60 16.56 -2.83
CA CYS A 18 -3.73 15.69 -2.51
C CYS A 18 -3.37 14.64 -1.44
N PHE A 19 -2.15 14.10 -1.48
CA PHE A 19 -1.66 13.18 -0.47
C PHE A 19 -1.49 13.85 0.88
N ASP A 20 -0.87 15.02 0.92
CA ASP A 20 -0.66 15.78 2.16
C ASP A 20 -2.01 16.17 2.78
N ALA A 21 -3.02 16.50 1.95
CA ALA A 21 -4.38 16.78 2.40
C ALA A 21 -5.16 15.54 2.89
N LEU A 22 -4.86 14.35 2.37
CA LEU A 22 -5.42 13.09 2.87
C LEU A 22 -4.68 12.66 4.16
N ALA A 23 -3.37 12.82 4.23
CA ALA A 23 -2.53 12.44 5.36
C ALA A 23 -2.68 13.36 6.60
N SER A 24 -3.33 14.52 6.44
CA SER A 24 -3.64 15.47 7.53
C SER A 24 -4.95 15.18 8.27
N ARG A 25 -5.73 14.18 7.81
CA ARG A 25 -6.93 13.72 8.51
C ARG A 25 -6.55 12.59 9.48
N ASN A 26 -6.90 12.73 10.76
CA ASN A 26 -6.63 11.74 11.82
C ASN A 26 -7.31 10.36 11.61
N ASN A 27 -8.14 10.19 10.58
CA ASN A 27 -8.83 8.94 10.24
C ASN A 27 -8.34 8.31 8.92
N THR A 28 -7.11 8.60 8.48
CA THR A 28 -6.58 8.06 7.23
C THR A 28 -5.92 6.71 7.45
N ILE A 29 -6.48 5.68 6.82
CA ILE A 29 -5.90 4.34 6.74
C ILE A 29 -4.89 4.32 5.59
N LEU A 30 -3.66 3.93 5.90
CA LEU A 30 -2.59 3.73 4.93
C LEU A 30 -2.40 2.23 4.69
N ILE A 31 -2.29 1.85 3.42
CA ILE A 31 -2.10 0.46 3.02
C ILE A 31 -0.88 0.37 2.10
N ARG A 32 0.09 -0.47 2.49
CA ARG A 32 1.23 -0.82 1.63
C ARG A 32 0.94 -2.13 0.93
N TYR A 33 0.86 -2.09 -0.40
CA TYR A 33 0.53 -3.25 -1.23
C TYR A 33 1.73 -4.19 -1.41
N PRO A 34 1.49 -5.49 -1.64
CA PRO A 34 2.54 -6.47 -1.90
C PRO A 34 3.32 -6.12 -3.17
N LYS A 35 4.63 -6.33 -3.13
CA LYS A 35 5.51 -6.26 -4.30
C LYS A 35 6.06 -7.64 -4.60
N SER A 36 6.27 -7.92 -5.88
CA SER A 36 6.93 -9.16 -6.28
C SER A 36 8.31 -9.26 -5.61
N PRO A 37 8.83 -10.48 -5.38
CA PRO A 37 10.18 -10.66 -4.83
C PRO A 37 11.24 -9.88 -5.62
N GLN A 38 11.09 -9.77 -6.93
CA GLN A 38 11.98 -9.00 -7.80
C GLN A 38 11.89 -7.50 -7.52
N ALA A 39 10.68 -6.95 -7.38
CA ALA A 39 10.48 -5.53 -7.11
C ALA A 39 10.93 -5.13 -5.69
N ARG A 40 10.79 -6.01 -4.69
CA ARG A 40 11.23 -5.74 -3.31
C ARG A 40 12.72 -5.47 -3.19
N ARG A 41 13.54 -6.08 -4.07
CA ARG A 41 15.00 -5.87 -4.08
C ARG A 41 15.42 -4.44 -4.40
N PHE A 42 14.53 -3.64 -4.98
CA PHE A 42 14.79 -2.24 -5.32
C PHE A 42 14.33 -1.27 -4.23
N ILE A 43 13.71 -1.76 -3.15
CA ILE A 43 13.31 -0.92 -2.02
C ILE A 43 14.54 -0.63 -1.18
N THR A 44 14.83 0.65 -1.00
CA THR A 44 16.01 1.10 -0.26
C THR A 44 15.68 1.32 1.22
N ARG A 45 16.72 1.41 2.07
CA ARG A 45 16.55 1.83 3.47
C ARG A 45 15.97 3.23 3.61
N GLU A 46 16.24 4.10 2.64
CA GLU A 46 15.67 5.46 2.63
C GLU A 46 14.16 5.41 2.36
N ASP A 47 13.71 4.55 1.45
CA ASP A 47 12.29 4.34 1.20
C ASP A 47 11.58 3.81 2.45
N GLU A 48 12.17 2.85 3.17
CA GLU A 48 11.60 2.33 4.42
C GLU A 48 11.49 3.42 5.49
N ARG A 49 12.54 4.23 5.68
CA ARG A 49 12.49 5.36 6.63
C ARG A 49 11.39 6.37 6.27
N ILE A 50 11.23 6.68 4.98
CA ILE A 50 10.15 7.57 4.52
C ILE A 50 8.79 6.95 4.85
N ILE A 51 8.61 5.64 4.65
CA ILE A 51 7.36 4.96 4.98
C ILE A 51 7.10 5.02 6.49
N GLU A 52 8.10 4.70 7.32
CA GLU A 52 7.99 4.78 8.79
C GLU A 52 7.58 6.18 9.26
N ASP A 53 8.25 7.22 8.76
CA ASP A 53 7.90 8.61 9.08
C ASP A 53 6.49 8.96 8.59
N MET A 54 6.08 8.44 7.43
CA MET A 54 4.75 8.63 6.86
C MET A 54 3.65 7.80 7.53
N THR A 55 3.97 6.75 8.30
CA THR A 55 2.95 5.92 8.96
C THR A 55 2.88 6.17 10.47
N LYS A 56 3.86 6.89 11.02
CA LYS A 56 3.91 7.23 12.45
C LYS A 56 2.63 7.91 12.94
N GLY A 57 2.00 7.29 13.94
CA GLY A 57 0.75 7.77 14.56
C GLY A 57 -0.50 7.59 13.70
N ARG A 58 -0.44 6.78 12.64
CA ARG A 58 -1.54 6.50 11.71
C ARG A 58 -1.88 5.01 11.70
N ILE A 59 -3.09 4.68 11.26
CA ILE A 59 -3.48 3.29 11.01
C ILE A 59 -2.81 2.83 9.72
N PHE A 60 -1.94 1.83 9.83
CA PHE A 60 -1.13 1.35 8.72
C PHE A 60 -1.18 -0.18 8.64
N PHE A 61 -1.56 -0.67 7.45
CA PHE A 61 -1.54 -2.09 7.12
C PHE A 61 -0.43 -2.36 6.10
N ASP A 62 0.53 -3.22 6.46
CA ASP A 62 1.67 -3.56 5.62
C ASP A 62 1.53 -4.98 5.04
N TYR A 63 1.25 -5.06 3.73
CA TYR A 63 1.14 -6.31 2.99
C TYR A 63 2.34 -6.54 2.07
N MET A 64 3.47 -5.85 2.27
CA MET A 64 4.66 -5.96 1.40
C MET A 64 5.08 -7.42 1.17
N ASN A 65 4.93 -8.27 2.19
CA ASN A 65 5.31 -9.69 2.19
C ASN A 65 4.11 -10.65 2.22
N LEU A 66 2.91 -10.20 1.81
CA LEU A 66 1.70 -11.04 1.83
C LEU A 66 1.82 -12.30 0.96
N THR A 67 2.59 -12.23 -0.12
CA THR A 67 2.81 -13.38 -1.01
C THR A 67 4.11 -13.27 -1.78
N ASP A 68 4.72 -14.43 -2.04
CA ASP A 68 5.91 -14.59 -2.88
C ASP A 68 5.61 -15.35 -4.18
N GLU A 69 4.37 -15.78 -4.37
CA GLU A 69 3.96 -16.51 -5.56
C GLU A 69 3.97 -15.59 -6.78
N LEU A 70 4.83 -15.89 -7.76
CA LEU A 70 4.93 -15.11 -9.00
C LEU A 70 3.61 -15.07 -9.78
N SER A 71 2.74 -16.08 -9.61
CA SER A 71 1.38 -16.14 -10.18
C SER A 71 0.43 -15.08 -9.63
N HIS A 72 0.76 -14.38 -8.54
CA HIS A 72 -0.02 -13.26 -8.01
C HIS A 72 0.37 -11.90 -8.60
N PHE A 73 1.41 -11.87 -9.44
CA PHE A 73 1.92 -10.64 -10.03
C PHE A 73 1.77 -10.65 -11.55
N SER A 74 1.51 -9.48 -12.12
CA SER A 74 1.64 -9.20 -13.54
C SER A 74 3.13 -9.09 -13.93
N PRO A 75 3.47 -9.17 -15.23
CA PRO A 75 4.84 -8.96 -15.72
C PRO A 75 5.46 -7.61 -15.30
N SER A 76 4.62 -6.63 -14.97
CA SER A 76 5.04 -5.30 -14.49
C SER A 76 5.30 -5.23 -12.98
N ASN A 77 5.34 -6.38 -12.28
CA ASN A 77 5.53 -6.51 -10.83
C ASN A 77 4.43 -5.87 -9.95
N HIS A 78 3.29 -5.52 -10.54
CA HIS A 78 2.06 -5.17 -9.83
C HIS A 78 1.22 -6.41 -9.60
N LEU A 79 0.39 -6.44 -8.54
CA LEU A 79 -0.59 -7.52 -8.36
C LEU A 79 -1.47 -7.65 -9.60
N ASN A 80 -1.74 -8.90 -9.99
CA ASN A 80 -2.82 -9.22 -10.93
C ASN A 80 -4.12 -9.47 -10.16
N ASP A 81 -5.19 -9.85 -10.86
CA ASP A 81 -6.51 -10.06 -10.25
C ASP A 81 -6.47 -11.07 -9.10
N ARG A 82 -5.71 -12.16 -9.25
CA ARG A 82 -5.57 -13.19 -8.20
C ARG A 82 -4.87 -12.63 -6.96
N GLY A 83 -3.78 -11.89 -7.16
CA GLY A 83 -3.08 -11.22 -6.08
C GLY A 83 -3.92 -10.12 -5.41
N ALA A 84 -4.75 -9.41 -6.17
CA ALA A 84 -5.66 -8.39 -5.67
C ALA A 84 -6.80 -8.99 -4.83
N ILE A 85 -7.32 -10.16 -5.20
CA ILE A 85 -8.29 -10.91 -4.40
C ILE A 85 -7.68 -11.30 -3.05
N LEU A 86 -6.47 -11.88 -3.05
CA LEU A 86 -5.76 -12.24 -1.82
C LEU A 86 -5.59 -11.02 -0.90
N LEU A 87 -5.09 -9.91 -1.44
CA LEU A 87 -4.96 -8.66 -0.70
C LEU A 87 -6.29 -8.17 -0.12
N SER A 88 -7.36 -8.24 -0.91
CA SER A 88 -8.68 -7.76 -0.47
C SER A 88 -9.25 -8.60 0.67
N GLN A 89 -9.03 -9.92 0.65
CA GLN A 89 -9.46 -10.81 1.72
C GLN A 89 -8.71 -10.54 3.02
N SER A 90 -7.38 -10.45 2.96
CA SER A 90 -6.55 -10.12 4.14
C SER A 90 -6.87 -8.74 4.71
N LEU A 91 -7.05 -7.75 3.84
CA LEU A 91 -7.43 -6.40 4.26
C LEU A 91 -8.81 -6.35 4.93
N ALA A 92 -9.79 -7.07 4.39
CA ALA A 92 -11.12 -7.12 4.98
C ALA A 92 -11.10 -7.77 6.39
N GLU A 93 -10.29 -8.80 6.58
CA GLU A 93 -10.07 -9.43 7.89
C GLU A 93 -9.43 -8.46 8.88
N ASP A 94 -8.31 -7.83 8.50
CA ASP A 94 -7.61 -6.89 9.37
C ASP A 94 -8.46 -5.66 9.73
N LEU A 95 -9.27 -5.14 8.78
CA LEU A 95 -10.20 -4.05 9.04
C LEU A 95 -11.31 -4.45 10.02
N ARG A 96 -11.88 -5.65 9.85
CA ARG A 96 -12.89 -6.20 10.74
C ARG A 96 -12.34 -6.38 12.15
N ASP A 97 -11.15 -6.95 12.28
CA ASP A 97 -10.50 -7.23 13.57
C ASP A 97 -10.10 -5.94 14.28
N ALA A 98 -9.75 -4.89 13.52
CA ALA A 98 -9.53 -3.55 14.04
C ALA A 98 -10.82 -2.76 14.34
N GLY A 99 -12.00 -3.33 14.08
CA GLY A 99 -13.31 -2.74 14.40
C GLY A 99 -13.86 -1.77 13.35
N TYR A 100 -13.36 -1.79 12.11
CA TYR A 100 -13.81 -0.90 11.03
C TYR A 100 -15.03 -1.43 10.24
N GLY A 101 -15.41 -2.69 10.42
CA GLY A 101 -16.52 -3.34 9.70
C GLY A 101 -16.22 -3.57 8.22
#